data_AF-A0A2A5LUJ2-F1
#
_entry.id   AF-A0A2A5LUJ2-F1
#
_cell.length_a   1.000
_cell.length_b   1.000
_cell.length_c   1.000
_cell.angle_alpha   90.00
_cell.angle_beta   90.00
_cell.angle_gamma   90.00
#
_symmetry.space_group_name_H-M   'P 1'
#
loop_
_entity.id
_entity.type
_entity.pdbx_description
1 polymer ?
#
loop_
_entity_poly.entity_id
_entity_poly.type
_entity_poly.pdbx_seq_one_letter_code
_entity_poly.pdbx_strand_id
1 'polypeptide(L)'
;MPLSDLTEAELKMVQQCLDAAADGKFFEDWEFHTLFGVDREVVRQVAKQFPLVDEFDESEGGNDDSWLVINNTFANLLGYPHRKDAELAQWVSASKGQVEEVFRKWRG
;
A
#
# COMPACT_ATOMS: atom_id res chain seq x y z
N MET A 1 0.17 -14.57 1.76
CA MET A 1 -1.23 -15.02 1.87
C MET A 1 -2.02 -14.22 0.83
N PRO A 2 -3.02 -14.79 0.14
CA PRO A 2 -3.78 -14.01 -0.84
C PRO A 2 -4.69 -12.94 -0.21
N LEU A 3 -4.91 -11.84 -0.92
CA LEU A 3 -5.97 -10.83 -0.75
C LEU A 3 -7.32 -11.49 -0.50
N SER A 4 -7.58 -12.65 -1.11
CA SER A 4 -8.81 -13.42 -0.91
C SER A 4 -9.06 -13.86 0.54
N ASP A 5 -8.01 -13.90 1.37
CA ASP A 5 -8.10 -14.27 2.79
C ASP A 5 -8.36 -13.05 3.70
N LEU A 6 -8.31 -11.84 3.13
CA LEU A 6 -8.70 -10.60 3.79
C LEU A 6 -10.23 -10.44 3.73
N THR A 7 -10.81 -10.03 4.84
CA THR A 7 -12.21 -9.61 4.91
C THR A 7 -12.42 -8.33 4.11
N GLU A 8 -13.67 -8.03 3.76
CA GLU A 8 -14.02 -6.77 3.07
C GLU A 8 -13.54 -5.52 3.83
N ALA A 9 -13.58 -5.55 5.16
CA ALA A 9 -13.08 -4.46 6.00
C ALA A 9 -11.55 -4.31 5.89
N GLU A 10 -10.81 -5.42 5.86
CA GLU A 10 -9.36 -5.41 5.70
C GLU A 10 -8.96 -4.99 4.29
N LEU A 11 -9.65 -5.46 3.25
CA LEU A 11 -9.45 -5.00 1.87
C LEU A 11 -9.68 -3.49 1.74
N LYS A 12 -10.71 -2.96 2.41
CA LYS A 12 -10.94 -1.51 2.47
C LYS A 12 -9.79 -0.77 3.15
N MET A 13 -9.15 -1.35 4.18
CA MET A 13 -7.96 -0.75 4.79
C MET A 13 -6.77 -0.74 3.82
N VAL A 14 -6.57 -1.81 3.05
CA VAL A 14 -5.53 -1.86 2.00
C VAL A 14 -5.78 -0.77 0.96
N GLN A 15 -7.01 -0.65 0.44
CA GLN A 15 -7.40 0.41 -0.50
C GLN A 15 -7.10 1.81 0.06
N GLN A 16 -7.51 2.09 1.29
CA GLN A 16 -7.26 3.39 1.93
C GLN A 16 -5.76 3.70 2.05
N CYS A 17 -4.93 2.69 2.34
CA CYS A 17 -3.48 2.86 2.40
C CYS A 17 -2.89 3.13 1.01
N LEU A 18 -3.35 2.42 -0.03
CA LEU A 18 -2.95 2.65 -1.41
C LEU A 18 -3.31 4.06 -1.88
N ASP A 19 -4.53 4.50 -1.61
CA ASP A 19 -5.00 5.86 -1.93
C ASP A 19 -4.16 6.92 -1.19
N ALA A 20 -3.87 6.69 0.09
CA ALA A 20 -3.02 7.56 0.90
C ALA A 20 -1.61 7.67 0.29
N ALA A 21 -1.00 6.56 -0.11
CA ALA A 21 0.33 6.56 -0.72
C ALA A 21 0.34 7.23 -2.10
N ALA A 22 -0.67 6.98 -2.93
CA ALA A 22 -0.77 7.53 -4.27
C ALA A 22 -1.01 9.05 -4.27
N ASP A 23 -1.99 9.51 -3.50
CA ASP A 23 -2.53 10.88 -3.61
C ASP A 23 -2.27 11.75 -2.37
N GLY A 24 -1.87 11.14 -1.25
CA GLY A 24 -1.46 11.85 -0.05
C GLY A 24 -0.03 12.40 -0.14
N LYS A 25 0.24 13.44 0.67
CA LYS A 25 1.56 14.09 0.73
C LYS A 25 2.49 13.44 1.75
N PHE A 26 2.46 12.11 1.90
CA PHE A 26 3.30 11.41 2.89
C PHE A 26 4.74 11.19 2.44
N PHE A 27 4.93 11.15 1.12
CA PHE A 27 6.20 10.87 0.46
C PHE A 27 6.49 12.00 -0.52
N GLU A 28 7.72 12.52 -0.54
CA GLU A 28 8.14 13.55 -1.48
C GLU A 28 8.42 12.93 -2.87
N ASP A 29 8.10 13.64 -3.94
CA ASP A 29 8.19 13.08 -5.30
C ASP A 29 9.61 12.66 -5.70
N TRP A 30 10.63 13.36 -5.21
CA TRP A 30 12.03 13.03 -5.50
C TRP A 30 12.50 11.74 -4.82
N GLU A 31 11.87 11.34 -3.71
CA GLU A 31 12.22 10.13 -2.95
C GLU A 31 11.25 8.97 -3.23
N PHE A 32 10.12 9.26 -3.88
CA PHE A 32 9.03 8.29 -4.06
C PHE A 32 9.52 6.99 -4.71
N HIS A 33 10.25 7.10 -5.83
CA HIS A 33 10.80 5.93 -6.53
C HIS A 33 11.79 5.15 -5.66
N THR A 34 12.58 5.83 -4.81
CA THR A 34 13.49 5.16 -3.87
C THR A 34 12.75 4.39 -2.79
N LEU A 35 11.62 4.90 -2.30
CA LEU A 35 10.81 4.25 -1.26
C LEU A 35 9.95 3.11 -1.81
N PHE A 36 9.41 3.27 -3.02
CA PHE A 36 8.43 2.35 -3.60
C PHE A 36 9.03 1.39 -4.63
N GLY A 37 10.20 1.68 -5.20
CA GLY A 37 10.78 0.93 -6.32
C GLY A 37 10.07 1.18 -7.66
N VAL A 38 9.02 2.00 -7.66
CA VAL A 38 8.20 2.37 -8.81
C VAL A 38 7.79 3.84 -8.72
N ASP A 39 7.33 4.41 -9.82
CA ASP A 39 6.83 5.77 -9.84
C ASP A 39 5.45 5.88 -9.18
N ARG A 40 5.12 7.07 -8.65
CA ARG A 40 3.82 7.34 -8.02
C ARG A 40 2.62 7.02 -8.90
N GLU A 41 2.75 7.18 -10.22
CA GLU A 41 1.67 6.83 -11.14
C GLU A 41 1.40 5.32 -11.18
N VAL A 42 2.42 4.48 -11.01
CA VAL A 42 2.23 3.01 -10.89
C VAL A 42 1.44 2.68 -9.64
N VAL A 43 1.77 3.31 -8.50
CA VAL A 43 1.00 3.15 -7.26
C VAL A 43 -0.46 3.55 -7.45
N ARG A 44 -0.71 4.67 -8.14
CA ARG A 44 -2.06 5.13 -8.47
C ARG A 44 -2.81 4.15 -9.39
N GLN A 45 -2.12 3.50 -10.32
CA GLN A 45 -2.73 2.51 -11.21
C GLN A 45 -3.13 1.24 -10.44
N VAL A 46 -2.25 0.73 -9.60
CA VAL A 46 -2.53 -0.40 -8.70
C VAL A 46 -3.70 -0.05 -7.77
N ALA A 47 -3.71 1.14 -7.16
CA ALA A 47 -4.81 1.60 -6.30
C ALA A 47 -6.16 1.61 -7.04
N LYS A 48 -6.20 1.98 -8.33
CA LYS A 48 -7.44 1.99 -9.13
C LYS A 48 -7.94 0.59 -9.49
N GLN A 49 -7.03 -0.38 -9.60
CA GLN A 49 -7.34 -1.76 -10.00
C GLN A 49 -7.62 -2.66 -8.80
N PHE A 50 -7.14 -2.29 -7.62
CA PHE A 50 -7.37 -3.01 -6.38
C PHE A 50 -8.88 -3.18 -6.09
N PRO A 51 -9.35 -4.35 -5.60
CA PRO A 51 -8.60 -5.56 -5.23
C PRO A 51 -8.43 -6.58 -6.37
N LEU A 52 -8.62 -6.20 -7.64
CA LEU A 52 -8.58 -7.12 -8.80
C LEU A 52 -7.18 -7.29 -9.41
N VAL A 53 -6.14 -6.95 -8.66
CA VAL A 53 -4.74 -6.99 -9.09
C VAL A 53 -4.12 -8.38 -8.94
N ASP A 54 -3.05 -8.67 -9.67
CA ASP A 54 -2.27 -9.91 -9.49
C ASP A 54 -1.21 -9.71 -8.40
N GLU A 55 -1.52 -10.18 -7.19
CA GLU A 55 -0.66 -10.02 -6.02
C GLU A 55 0.44 -11.08 -5.90
N PHE A 56 0.56 -12.04 -6.83
CA PHE A 56 1.48 -13.17 -6.67
C PHE A 56 2.78 -13.04 -7.48
N ASP A 57 2.90 -12.01 -8.31
CA ASP A 57 4.01 -11.89 -9.24
C ASP A 57 5.16 -11.05 -8.65
N GLU A 58 6.21 -11.72 -8.19
CA GLU A 58 7.51 -11.11 -7.82
C GLU A 58 8.59 -11.36 -8.90
N SER A 59 8.26 -11.95 -10.05
CA SER A 59 9.25 -12.52 -10.96
C SER A 59 9.91 -11.49 -11.89
N GLU A 60 11.19 -11.72 -12.27
CA GLU A 60 11.95 -10.87 -13.23
C GLU A 60 11.31 -10.77 -14.65
N GLY A 61 10.24 -11.52 -14.92
CA GLY A 61 9.43 -11.43 -16.15
C GLY A 61 7.95 -11.16 -15.89
N GLY A 62 7.61 -10.77 -14.66
CA GLY A 62 6.26 -10.51 -14.22
C GLY A 62 5.69 -9.22 -14.78
N ASN A 63 4.39 -9.22 -15.08
CA ASN A 63 3.73 -8.12 -15.79
C ASN A 63 2.99 -7.14 -14.86
N ASP A 64 3.08 -7.31 -13.53
CA ASP A 64 2.35 -6.47 -12.57
C ASP A 64 3.21 -6.15 -11.34
N ASP A 65 3.32 -4.85 -11.02
CA ASP A 65 4.05 -4.33 -9.84
C ASP A 65 3.21 -4.39 -8.55
N SER A 66 2.01 -4.99 -8.59
CA SER A 66 1.03 -4.92 -7.51
C SER A 66 1.51 -5.46 -6.17
N TRP A 67 2.24 -6.59 -6.14
CA TRP A 67 2.82 -7.08 -4.88
C TRP A 67 3.79 -6.06 -4.27
N LEU A 68 4.70 -5.53 -5.09
CA LEU A 68 5.71 -4.55 -4.65
C LEU A 68 5.06 -3.28 -4.13
N VAL A 69 4.05 -2.78 -4.85
CA VAL A 69 3.28 -1.59 -4.47
C VAL A 69 2.55 -1.81 -3.14
N ILE A 70 1.84 -2.93 -2.96
CA ILE A 70 1.11 -3.22 -1.72
C ILE A 70 2.11 -3.33 -0.55
N ASN A 71 3.20 -4.09 -0.74
CA ASN A 71 4.23 -4.27 0.29
C ASN A 71 4.84 -2.93 0.72
N ASN A 72 5.30 -2.12 -0.25
CA ASN A 72 5.99 -0.87 0.04
C ASN A 72 5.05 0.21 0.54
N THR A 73 3.76 0.18 0.17
CA THR A 73 2.74 1.05 0.76
C THR A 73 2.65 0.84 2.26
N PHE A 74 2.49 -0.40 2.72
CA PHE A 74 2.41 -0.70 4.15
C PHE A 74 3.74 -0.40 4.86
N ALA A 75 4.85 -0.89 4.30
CA ALA A 75 6.17 -0.72 4.92
C ALA A 75 6.50 0.76 5.15
N ASN A 76 6.24 1.61 4.15
CA ASN A 76 6.53 3.03 4.25
C ASN A 76 5.52 3.78 5.12
N LEU A 77 4.21 3.54 5.02
CA LEU A 77 3.24 4.21 5.91
C LEU A 77 3.42 3.83 7.39
N LEU A 78 3.95 2.64 7.68
CA LEU A 78 4.18 2.18 9.06
C LEU A 78 5.57 2.56 9.60
N GLY A 79 6.58 2.60 8.72
CA GLY A 79 7.99 2.70 9.10
C GLY A 79 8.69 3.99 8.68
N TYR A 80 8.31 4.63 7.58
CA TYR A 80 8.93 5.86 7.12
C TYR A 80 8.48 7.05 8.00
N PRO A 81 9.41 7.90 8.48
CA PRO A 81 9.08 8.99 9.40
C PRO A 81 8.43 10.18 8.69
N HIS A 82 7.27 10.00 8.07
CA HIS A 82 6.52 11.06 7.37
C HIS A 82 6.00 12.17 8.31
N ARG A 83 5.91 11.92 9.64
CA ARG A 83 5.46 12.88 10.67
C ARG A 83 4.07 13.48 10.40
N LYS A 84 3.21 12.71 9.76
CA LYS A 84 1.89 13.13 9.24
C LYS A 84 0.76 12.22 9.71
N ASP A 85 0.85 11.64 10.90
CA ASP A 85 -0.16 10.70 11.44
C ASP A 85 -1.57 11.31 11.48
N ALA A 86 -1.69 12.60 11.83
CA ALA A 86 -2.97 13.30 11.85
C ALA A 86 -3.58 13.48 10.46
N GLU A 87 -2.75 13.65 9.42
CA GLU A 87 -3.20 13.69 8.03
C GLU A 87 -3.56 12.28 7.56
N LEU A 88 -2.76 11.27 7.90
CA LEU A 88 -3.00 9.87 7.55
C LEU A 88 -4.35 9.37 8.08
N ALA A 89 -4.74 9.78 9.29
CA ALA A 89 -6.04 9.44 9.88
C ALA A 89 -7.25 9.97 9.09
N GLN A 90 -7.06 10.91 8.16
CA GLN A 90 -8.13 11.38 7.26
C GLN A 90 -8.31 10.44 6.06
N TRP A 91 -7.29 9.66 5.71
CA TRP A 91 -7.29 8.71 4.60
C TRP A 91 -7.61 7.29 5.07
N VAL A 92 -6.97 6.88 6.17
CA VAL A 92 -7.06 5.54 6.72
C VAL A 92 -7.89 5.60 8.00
N SER A 93 -9.08 4.99 7.96
CA SER A 93 -9.98 4.96 9.12
C SER A 93 -9.54 4.01 10.24
N ALA A 94 -8.50 3.21 9.97
CA ALA A 94 -7.95 2.23 10.90
C ALA A 94 -6.78 2.80 11.71
N SER A 95 -6.60 2.31 12.93
CA SER A 95 -5.42 2.61 13.74
C SER A 95 -4.15 1.97 13.16
N LYS A 96 -2.98 2.50 13.50
CA LYS A 96 -1.68 1.93 13.12
C LYS A 96 -1.58 0.43 13.41
N GLY A 97 -2.03 -0.01 14.60
CA GLY A 97 -1.98 -1.43 14.98
C GLY A 97 -2.89 -2.32 14.14
N GLN A 98 -4.04 -1.83 13.68
CA GLN A 98 -4.91 -2.57 12.76
C GLN A 98 -4.29 -2.68 11.37
N VAL A 99 -3.66 -1.61 10.88
CA VAL A 99 -2.91 -1.61 9.62
C VAL A 99 -1.73 -2.59 9.69
N GLU A 100 -1.00 -2.63 10.80
CA GLU A 100 0.08 -3.60 11.06
C GLU A 100 -0.44 -5.04 11.06
N GLU A 101 -1.60 -5.29 11.64
CA GLU A 101 -2.23 -6.61 11.66
C GLU A 101 -2.63 -7.08 10.25
N VAL A 102 -3.25 -6.20 9.46
CA VAL A 102 -3.58 -6.48 8.05
C VAL A 102 -2.32 -6.76 7.25
N PHE A 103 -1.27 -5.94 7.41
CA PHE A 103 -0.01 -6.14 6.70
C PHE A 103 0.64 -7.48 7.04
N ARG A 104 0.67 -7.84 8.33
CA ARG A 104 1.18 -9.14 8.79
C ARG A 104 0.36 -10.29 8.20
N LYS A 105 -0.98 -10.18 8.24
CA LYS A 105 -1.88 -11.20 7.70
C LYS A 105 -1.66 -11.40 6.20
N TRP A 106 -1.57 -10.32 5.43
CA TRP A 106 -1.30 -10.39 3.98
C TRP A 106 0.05 -11.03 3.66
N ARG A 107 1.11 -10.69 4.39
CA ARG A 107 2.46 -11.27 4.18
C ARG A 107 2.53 -12.77 4.46
N GLY A 108 1.70 -13.29 5.38
CA GLY A 108 1.73 -14.69 5.81
C GLY A 108 2.59 -14.89 7.04
#